data_AF-A0A2H1WST1-F1
#
_entry.id   AF-A0A2H1WST1-F1
#
_cell.length_a   1.000
_cell.length_b   1.000
_cell.length_c   1.000
_cell.angle_alpha   90.00
_cell.angle_beta   90.00
_cell.angle_gamma   90.00
#
_symmetry.space_group_name_H-M   'P 1'
#
loop_
_entity.id
_entity.type
_entity.pdbx_description
1 polymer ?
#
loop_
_entity_poly.entity_id
_entity_poly.type
_entity_poly.pdbx_seq_one_letter_code
_entity_poly.pdbx_strand_id
1 'polypeptide(L)'
;MAALYFLAAVLVLVYALYYYFTRAFNYWKSRNVRGPKPIALFGNIKDAALRKENYGVVMQNLYNAYPNEKVVGIYRMTSPCLLIRDLDIIKHIMIKDFEAFSDRGVEFSKEGLGQNLFHADGDTWTALRNRFTPIFTTGKLKNMFYLINEGGDSFVEYIRTECQKKEEFDIQPLLQTYTLSTISACAFGISYDSLDVKMDTLKLVDKIFSSPSFAVELDMMYPGLLKSLNLSLFPTAIKKFFDNLVNNVIEQRNGKPSGRNDFMDLILALREMGEVTNSKYDSAKPVEITPGVIAAQAFVFYAAGYETSATTMTYMLYQLAMNPDIQKRLTEEIDESLKANNGQVT
;
A
#
# COMPACT_ATOMS: atom_id res chain seq x y z
N MET A 1 -29.44 -23.26 42.20
CA MET A 1 -27.97 -23.25 42.34
C MET A 1 -27.25 -23.15 41.00
N ALA A 2 -27.42 -24.09 40.06
CA ALA A 2 -26.74 -24.05 38.76
C ALA A 2 -26.98 -22.75 37.95
N ALA A 3 -28.22 -22.25 37.89
CA ALA A 3 -28.55 -20.99 37.21
C ALA A 3 -27.86 -19.76 37.85
N LEU A 4 -27.70 -19.76 39.17
CA LEU A 4 -27.03 -18.67 39.91
C LEU A 4 -25.52 -18.67 39.63
N TYR A 5 -24.89 -19.86 39.60
CA TYR A 5 -23.47 -19.99 39.23
C TYR A 5 -23.22 -19.60 37.78
N PHE A 6 -24.12 -19.97 36.86
CA PHE A 6 -24.04 -19.55 35.46
C PHE A 6 -24.13 -18.02 35.32
N LEU A 7 -25.11 -17.39 35.97
CA LEU A 7 -25.25 -15.93 35.97
C LEU A 7 -24.02 -15.22 36.56
N ALA A 8 -23.49 -15.71 37.68
CA ALA A 8 -22.28 -15.18 38.28
C ALA A 8 -21.07 -15.30 37.35
N ALA A 9 -20.89 -16.45 36.69
CA ALA A 9 -19.81 -16.66 35.73
C ALA A 9 -19.91 -15.71 34.53
N VAL A 10 -21.12 -15.50 34.00
CA VAL A 10 -21.36 -14.53 32.92
C VAL A 10 -21.05 -13.10 33.37
N LEU A 11 -21.46 -12.70 34.57
CA LEU A 11 -21.18 -11.36 35.10
C LEU A 11 -19.67 -11.13 35.29
N VAL A 12 -18.95 -12.12 35.84
CA VAL A 12 -17.49 -12.06 35.99
C VAL A 12 -16.82 -11.94 34.63
N LEU A 13 -17.27 -12.72 33.63
CA LEU A 13 -16.75 -12.65 32.27
C LEU A 13 -17.00 -11.27 31.64
N VAL A 14 -18.22 -10.73 31.75
CA VAL A 14 -18.58 -9.40 31.21
C VAL A 14 -17.75 -8.31 31.89
N TYR A 15 -17.58 -8.36 33.21
CA TYR A 15 -16.75 -7.40 33.93
C TYR A 15 -15.27 -7.51 33.53
N ALA A 16 -14.73 -8.72 33.42
CA ALA A 16 -13.35 -8.96 32.99
C ALA A 16 -13.10 -8.43 31.58
N LEU A 17 -14.03 -8.67 30.65
CA LEU A 17 -13.97 -8.13 29.29
C LEU A 17 -14.06 -6.59 29.30
N TYR A 18 -15.00 -6.01 30.04
CA TYR A 18 -15.13 -4.57 30.16
C TYR A 18 -13.86 -3.93 30.72
N TYR A 19 -13.30 -4.49 31.79
CA TYR A 19 -12.05 -4.01 32.37
C TYR A 19 -10.89 -4.13 31.38
N TYR A 20 -10.75 -5.27 30.69
CA TYR A 20 -9.72 -5.47 29.67
C TYR A 20 -9.78 -4.41 28.57
N PHE A 21 -10.99 -4.10 28.07
CA PHE A 21 -11.18 -3.11 27.01
C PHE A 21 -11.07 -1.66 27.46
N THR A 22 -11.15 -1.38 28.76
CA THR A 22 -11.13 0.00 29.30
C THR A 22 -9.86 0.34 30.08
N ARG A 23 -9.03 -0.64 30.43
CA ARG A 23 -7.81 -0.46 31.27
C ARG A 23 -6.85 0.63 30.77
N ALA A 24 -6.79 0.86 29.46
CA ALA A 24 -5.88 1.82 28.84
C ALA A 24 -6.47 3.23 28.67
N PHE A 25 -7.77 3.43 28.92
CA PHE A 25 -8.49 4.66 28.57
C PHE A 25 -8.09 5.90 29.40
N ASN A 26 -7.28 5.72 30.44
CA ASN A 26 -6.69 6.83 31.20
C ASN A 26 -5.31 7.26 30.68
N TYR A 27 -4.72 6.57 29.70
CA TYR A 27 -3.36 6.83 29.22
C TYR A 27 -3.12 8.27 28.76
N TRP A 28 -4.02 8.83 27.94
CA TRP A 28 -3.88 10.20 27.44
C TRP A 28 -4.30 11.24 28.48
N LYS A 29 -5.34 10.94 29.25
CA LYS A 29 -5.82 11.81 30.33
C LYS A 29 -4.75 12.03 31.40
N SER A 30 -4.00 11.00 31.79
CA SER A 30 -2.90 11.11 32.76
C SER A 30 -1.69 11.88 32.24
N ARG A 31 -1.60 12.09 30.92
CA ARG A 31 -0.55 12.85 30.23
C ARG A 31 -1.01 14.24 29.79
N ASN A 32 -2.19 14.68 30.22
CA ASN A 32 -2.80 15.95 29.82
C ASN A 32 -2.97 16.12 28.29
N VAL A 33 -3.12 15.01 27.55
CA VAL A 33 -3.43 15.04 26.11
C VAL A 33 -4.95 15.03 25.94
N ARG A 34 -5.49 16.04 25.26
CA ARG A 34 -6.93 16.16 25.01
C ARG A 34 -7.39 15.19 23.94
N GLY A 35 -8.63 14.73 24.06
CA GLY A 35 -9.25 13.84 23.08
C GLY A 35 -10.62 13.35 23.51
N PRO A 36 -11.35 12.70 22.58
CA PRO A 36 -12.70 12.23 22.84
C PRO A 36 -12.72 11.07 23.83
N LYS A 37 -13.77 11.00 24.64
CA LYS A 37 -13.98 9.87 25.54
C LYS A 37 -14.09 8.57 24.72
N PRO A 38 -13.24 7.56 24.94
CA PRO A 38 -13.31 6.29 24.23
C PRO A 38 -14.52 5.45 24.67
N ILE A 39 -14.99 4.62 23.74
CA ILE A 39 -16.08 3.66 23.93
C ILE A 39 -15.46 2.27 24.12
N ALA A 40 -15.96 1.48 25.08
CA ALA A 40 -15.50 0.11 25.28
C ALA A 40 -15.58 -0.69 23.96
N LEU A 41 -14.64 -1.62 23.75
CA LEU A 41 -14.45 -2.44 22.54
C LEU A 41 -13.98 -1.66 21.29
N PHE A 42 -14.32 -0.39 21.12
CA PHE A 42 -14.07 0.34 19.86
C PHE A 42 -13.04 1.46 19.99
N GLY A 43 -12.78 1.96 21.19
CA GLY A 43 -12.04 3.20 21.39
C GLY A 43 -12.81 4.37 20.75
N ASN A 44 -12.18 5.08 19.82
CA ASN A 44 -12.76 6.22 19.12
C ASN A 44 -13.12 5.95 17.65
N ILE A 45 -13.04 4.70 17.20
CA ILE A 45 -13.25 4.31 15.80
C ILE A 45 -14.49 3.43 15.58
N LYS A 46 -15.50 3.57 16.46
CA LYS A 46 -16.72 2.74 16.44
C LYS A 46 -17.42 2.76 15.09
N ASP A 47 -17.63 3.93 14.50
CA ASP A 47 -18.42 4.05 13.27
C ASP A 47 -17.67 3.48 12.06
N ALA A 48 -16.34 3.57 12.06
CA ALA A 48 -15.49 2.86 11.09
C ALA A 48 -15.55 1.34 11.29
N ALA A 49 -15.41 0.85 12.54
CA ALA A 49 -15.45 -0.57 12.85
C ALA A 49 -16.81 -1.22 12.55
N LEU A 50 -17.90 -0.46 12.65
CA LEU A 50 -19.25 -0.90 12.29
C LEU A 50 -19.60 -0.62 10.82
N ARG A 51 -18.63 -0.16 10.01
CA ARG A 51 -18.79 0.21 8.59
C ARG A 51 -19.94 1.20 8.33
N LYS A 52 -20.23 2.06 9.32
CA LYS A 52 -21.21 3.14 9.19
C LYS A 52 -20.62 4.35 8.49
N GLU A 53 -19.31 4.54 8.64
CA GLU A 53 -18.57 5.66 8.07
C GLU A 53 -17.18 5.20 7.64
N ASN A 54 -16.62 5.80 6.59
CA ASN A 54 -15.26 5.50 6.14
C ASN A 54 -14.24 5.91 7.23
N TYR A 55 -13.20 5.10 7.44
CA TYR A 55 -12.16 5.37 8.44
C TYR A 55 -11.51 6.75 8.30
N GLY A 56 -11.23 7.19 7.07
CA GLY A 56 -10.66 8.50 6.79
C GLY A 56 -11.59 9.65 7.21
N VAL A 57 -12.90 9.49 7.00
CA VAL A 57 -13.89 10.49 7.42
C VAL A 57 -14.00 10.53 8.94
N VAL A 58 -14.01 9.37 9.62
CA VAL A 58 -13.95 9.32 11.09
C VAL A 58 -12.69 10.04 11.61
N MET A 59 -11.53 9.79 11.02
CA MET A 59 -10.28 10.50 11.38
C MET A 59 -10.36 11.99 11.12
N GLN A 60 -10.98 12.42 10.01
CA GLN A 60 -11.19 13.83 9.68
C GLN A 60 -12.13 14.52 10.67
N ASN A 61 -13.22 13.87 11.07
CA ASN A 61 -14.14 14.38 12.09
C ASN A 61 -13.43 14.54 13.45
N LEU A 62 -12.63 13.54 13.83
CA LEU A 62 -11.79 13.60 15.03
C LEU A 62 -10.74 14.71 14.95
N TYR A 63 -10.12 14.90 13.78
CA TYR A 63 -9.22 16.02 13.53
C TYR A 63 -9.98 17.33 13.72
N ASN A 64 -11.07 17.57 12.99
CA ASN A 64 -11.78 18.85 13.01
C ASN A 64 -12.39 19.22 14.38
N ALA A 65 -12.72 18.24 15.23
CA ALA A 65 -13.32 18.48 16.55
C ALA A 65 -12.40 19.18 17.57
N TYR A 66 -11.08 19.25 17.34
CA TYR A 66 -10.11 19.77 18.32
C TYR A 66 -9.22 20.91 17.78
N PRO A 67 -9.77 21.94 17.10
CA PRO A 67 -9.03 22.82 16.19
C PRO A 67 -7.81 23.53 16.78
N ASN A 68 -7.78 23.71 18.11
CA ASN A 68 -6.72 24.40 18.83
C ASN A 68 -5.64 23.47 19.40
N GLU A 69 -5.78 22.15 19.24
CA GLU A 69 -4.85 21.16 19.77
C GLU A 69 -3.85 20.75 18.70
N LYS A 70 -2.56 20.73 19.07
CA LYS A 70 -1.48 20.23 18.19
C LYS A 70 -1.53 18.72 17.97
N VAL A 71 -2.07 18.01 18.95
CA VAL A 71 -2.24 16.55 18.94
C VAL A 71 -3.53 16.17 19.64
N VAL A 72 -4.15 15.07 19.22
CA VAL A 72 -5.38 14.55 19.82
C VAL A 72 -5.15 13.11 20.24
N GLY A 73 -5.35 12.82 21.52
CA GLY A 73 -5.26 11.48 22.07
C GLY A 73 -6.50 10.67 21.71
N ILE A 74 -6.31 9.60 20.95
CA ILE A 74 -7.39 8.70 20.53
C ILE A 74 -7.03 7.26 20.91
N TYR A 75 -7.99 6.36 20.75
CA TYR A 75 -7.85 4.93 20.99
C TYR A 75 -8.33 4.15 19.78
N ARG A 76 -7.49 3.26 19.26
CA ARG A 76 -7.92 2.15 18.41
C ARG A 76 -8.15 0.95 19.32
N MET A 77 -9.42 0.61 19.57
CA MET A 77 -9.78 -0.40 20.56
C MET A 77 -9.15 -0.07 21.93
N THR A 78 -8.14 -0.83 22.38
CA THR A 78 -7.41 -0.59 23.64
C THR A 78 -6.09 0.17 23.45
N SER A 79 -5.62 0.31 22.21
CA SER A 79 -4.31 0.88 21.90
C SER A 79 -4.38 2.40 21.87
N PRO A 80 -3.62 3.11 22.72
CA PRO A 80 -3.51 4.55 22.64
C PRO A 80 -2.82 4.95 21.33
N CYS A 81 -3.43 5.86 20.57
CA CYS A 81 -2.89 6.42 19.34
C CYS A 81 -2.94 7.95 19.41
N LEU A 82 -1.97 8.62 18.80
CA LEU A 82 -1.90 10.07 18.78
C LEU A 82 -2.19 10.57 17.37
N LEU A 83 -3.28 11.32 17.21
CA LEU A 83 -3.62 11.99 15.96
C LEU A 83 -2.85 13.32 15.91
N ILE A 84 -1.94 13.46 14.95
CA ILE A 84 -1.02 14.60 14.86
C ILE A 84 -1.62 15.68 13.97
N ARG A 85 -1.52 16.94 14.39
CA ARG A 85 -2.06 18.10 13.66
C ARG A 85 -1.05 19.20 13.37
N ASP A 86 0.02 19.27 14.16
CA ASP A 86 1.05 20.30 14.07
C ASP A 86 2.19 19.87 13.13
N LEU A 87 2.58 20.76 12.22
CA LEU A 87 3.58 20.48 11.18
C LEU A 87 4.98 20.24 11.74
N ASP A 88 5.36 20.89 12.85
CA ASP A 88 6.67 20.66 13.46
C ASP A 88 6.72 19.26 14.06
N ILE A 89 5.64 18.81 14.71
CA ILE A 89 5.53 17.45 15.24
C ILE A 89 5.57 16.42 14.09
N ILE A 90 4.84 16.66 12.99
CA ILE A 90 4.89 15.79 11.80
C ILE A 90 6.31 15.71 11.26
N LYS A 91 7.04 16.84 11.17
CA LYS A 91 8.44 16.85 10.71
C LYS A 91 9.36 16.04 11.62
N HIS A 92 9.14 16.09 12.94
CA HIS A 92 9.89 15.27 13.89
C HIS A 92 9.64 13.78 13.64
N ILE A 93 8.37 13.36 13.57
CA ILE A 93 7.98 11.97 13.36
C ILE A 93 8.44 11.43 12.00
N MET A 94 8.23 12.18 10.92
CA MET A 94 8.41 11.68 9.56
C MET A 94 9.82 11.87 9.00
N ILE A 95 10.65 12.75 9.60
CA ILE A 95 11.95 13.14 9.03
C ILE A 95 13.08 13.10 10.06
N LYS A 96 12.94 13.80 11.19
CA LYS A 96 14.08 14.03 12.09
C LYS A 96 14.41 12.82 12.97
N ASP A 97 13.39 12.17 13.52
CA ASP A 97 13.55 11.22 14.62
C ASP A 97 13.28 9.78 14.16
N PHE A 98 13.86 9.37 13.01
CA PHE A 98 13.62 8.06 12.38
C PHE A 98 13.80 6.88 13.34
N GLU A 99 14.83 6.90 14.19
CA GLU A 99 15.11 5.81 15.14
C GLU A 99 13.97 5.57 16.14
N ALA A 100 13.15 6.60 16.42
CA ALA A 100 11.98 6.49 17.30
C ALA A 100 10.69 6.11 16.55
N PHE A 101 10.65 6.30 15.22
CA PHE A 101 9.45 6.17 14.38
C PHE A 101 9.70 5.37 13.09
N SER A 102 10.56 4.35 13.17
CA SER A 102 10.98 3.55 12.01
C SER A 102 9.89 2.58 11.53
N ASP A 103 9.05 2.11 12.45
CA ASP A 103 7.96 1.17 12.17
C ASP A 103 6.65 1.87 11.81
N ARG A 104 5.88 1.26 10.90
CA ARG A 104 4.59 1.79 10.42
C ARG A 104 3.40 1.42 11.31
N GLY A 105 3.62 0.60 12.34
CA GLY A 105 2.56 0.13 13.23
C GLY A 105 1.53 -0.79 12.58
N VAL A 106 1.89 -1.41 11.44
CA VAL A 106 1.08 -2.45 10.78
C VAL A 106 1.96 -3.68 10.60
N GLU A 107 1.64 -4.75 11.31
CA GLU A 107 2.44 -5.99 11.33
C GLU A 107 1.69 -7.11 10.63
N PHE A 108 2.11 -7.43 9.41
CA PHE A 108 1.59 -8.60 8.69
C PHE A 108 2.40 -9.85 9.04
N SER A 109 1.90 -11.02 8.63
CA SER A 109 2.65 -12.27 8.74
C SER A 109 4.04 -12.11 8.11
N LYS A 110 5.07 -12.58 8.81
CA LYS A 110 6.45 -12.65 8.30
C LYS A 110 6.65 -13.86 7.36
N GLU A 111 5.59 -14.37 6.74
CA GLU A 111 5.63 -15.48 5.80
C GLU A 111 5.05 -15.07 4.43
N GLY A 112 5.54 -15.72 3.36
CA GLY A 112 5.06 -15.51 2.00
C GLY A 112 5.14 -14.05 1.55
N LEU A 113 4.07 -13.56 0.92
CA LEU A 113 4.01 -12.19 0.37
C LEU A 113 4.06 -11.09 1.44
N GLY A 114 3.89 -11.42 2.72
CA GLY A 114 4.06 -10.48 3.81
C GLY A 114 5.51 -10.05 4.06
N GLN A 115 6.49 -10.84 3.57
CA GLN A 115 7.92 -10.54 3.66
C GLN A 115 8.39 -9.46 2.66
N ASN A 116 7.67 -8.33 2.61
CA ASN A 116 7.92 -7.25 1.68
C ASN A 116 8.34 -5.96 2.37
N LEU A 117 8.95 -5.04 1.61
CA LEU A 117 9.44 -3.76 2.10
C LEU A 117 8.38 -2.95 2.86
N PHE A 118 7.11 -3.00 2.47
CA PHE A 118 6.08 -2.18 3.10
C PHE A 118 5.79 -2.61 4.55
N HIS A 119 5.85 -3.91 4.84
CA HIS A 119 5.61 -4.51 6.17
C HIS A 119 6.88 -4.81 6.97
N ALA A 120 8.05 -4.47 6.43
CA ALA A 120 9.32 -4.70 7.09
C ALA A 120 9.47 -3.80 8.33
N ASP A 121 10.04 -4.36 9.40
CA ASP A 121 10.51 -3.60 10.57
C ASP A 121 11.67 -2.66 10.18
N GLY A 122 11.96 -1.66 11.02
CA GLY A 122 12.94 -0.61 10.72
C GLY A 122 14.28 -1.09 10.16
N ASP A 123 14.86 -2.15 10.73
CA ASP A 123 16.14 -2.72 10.29
C ASP A 123 16.03 -3.38 8.91
N THR A 124 15.05 -4.29 8.75
CA THR A 124 14.79 -5.00 7.49
C THR A 124 14.42 -3.99 6.39
N TRP A 125 13.59 -3.00 6.72
CA TRP A 125 13.17 -1.94 5.82
C TRP A 125 14.38 -1.14 5.34
N THR A 126 15.28 -0.74 6.24
CA THR A 126 16.46 0.05 5.89
C THR A 126 17.38 -0.73 4.94
N ALA A 127 17.64 -2.01 5.26
CA ALA A 127 18.47 -2.87 4.43
C ALA A 127 17.90 -3.02 3.01
N LEU A 128 16.61 -3.35 2.89
CA LEU A 128 15.93 -3.51 1.61
C LEU A 128 15.79 -2.16 0.86
N ARG A 129 15.37 -1.09 1.53
CA ARG A 129 15.09 0.22 0.91
C ARG A 129 16.34 0.79 0.24
N ASN A 130 17.50 0.66 0.87
CA ASN A 130 18.77 1.12 0.33
C ASN A 130 19.12 0.42 -0.99
N ARG A 131 18.69 -0.85 -1.15
CA ARG A 131 18.90 -1.62 -2.38
C ARG A 131 17.90 -1.29 -3.48
N PHE A 132 16.65 -0.99 -3.13
CA PHE A 132 15.60 -0.67 -4.11
C PHE A 132 15.62 0.78 -4.61
N THR A 133 16.15 1.72 -3.82
CA THR A 133 16.21 3.15 -4.16
C THR A 133 16.83 3.44 -5.55
N PRO A 134 17.94 2.79 -5.97
CA PRO A 134 18.56 3.03 -7.27
C PRO A 134 17.67 2.77 -8.50
N ILE A 135 16.59 1.97 -8.39
CA ILE A 135 15.70 1.68 -9.53
C ILE A 135 14.96 2.95 -10.00
N PHE A 136 14.65 3.86 -9.09
CA PHE A 136 13.85 5.05 -9.39
C PHE A 136 14.70 6.31 -9.58
N THR A 137 15.97 6.15 -9.94
CA THR A 137 16.81 7.30 -10.33
C THR A 137 16.33 7.91 -11.64
N THR A 138 16.56 9.21 -11.84
CA THR A 138 16.16 9.92 -13.06
C THR A 138 16.64 9.22 -14.33
N GLY A 139 17.87 8.70 -14.34
CA GLY A 139 18.41 7.97 -15.49
C GLY A 139 17.66 6.67 -15.79
N LYS A 140 17.29 5.90 -14.76
CA LYS A 140 16.51 4.66 -14.94
C LYS A 140 15.08 4.96 -15.38
N LEU A 141 14.45 5.98 -14.82
CA LEU A 141 13.12 6.43 -15.25
C LEU A 141 13.11 6.85 -16.73
N LYS A 142 14.10 7.63 -17.17
CA LYS A 142 14.26 7.99 -18.58
C LYS A 142 14.43 6.77 -19.49
N ASN A 143 15.21 5.79 -19.04
CA ASN A 143 15.40 4.55 -19.81
C ASN A 143 14.13 3.69 -19.89
N MET A 144 13.17 3.84 -18.98
CA MET A 144 11.88 3.14 -19.01
C MET A 144 10.78 3.97 -19.68
N PHE A 145 11.01 5.25 -19.95
CA PHE A 145 9.99 6.18 -20.45
C PHE A 145 9.36 5.70 -21.77
N TYR A 146 10.15 5.11 -22.67
CA TYR A 146 9.63 4.58 -23.92
C TYR A 146 8.55 3.50 -23.71
N LEU A 147 8.67 2.65 -22.68
CA LEU A 147 7.66 1.62 -22.35
C LEU A 147 6.35 2.25 -21.87
N ILE A 148 6.45 3.35 -21.12
CA ILE A 148 5.28 4.11 -20.65
C ILE A 148 4.57 4.76 -21.84
N ASN A 149 5.35 5.31 -22.79
CA ASN A 149 4.83 5.95 -23.99
C ASN A 149 4.18 4.94 -24.95
N GLU A 150 4.82 3.81 -25.23
CA GLU A 150 4.25 2.72 -26.05
C GLU A 150 2.94 2.19 -25.44
N GLY A 151 2.90 2.03 -24.11
CA GLY A 151 1.68 1.67 -23.39
C GLY A 151 0.59 2.74 -23.53
N GLY A 152 0.98 4.02 -23.55
CA GLY A 152 0.07 5.15 -23.74
C GLY A 152 -0.54 5.18 -25.13
N ASP A 153 0.27 4.97 -26.17
CA ASP A 153 -0.18 4.88 -27.56
C ASP A 153 -1.20 3.75 -27.74
N SER A 154 -0.90 2.59 -27.16
CA SER A 154 -1.78 1.41 -27.17
C SER A 154 -3.10 1.68 -26.43
N PHE A 155 -3.02 2.36 -25.29
CA PHE A 155 -4.18 2.75 -24.50
C PHE A 155 -5.09 3.73 -25.26
N VAL A 156 -4.51 4.77 -25.89
CA VAL A 156 -5.26 5.75 -26.67
C VAL A 156 -5.97 5.08 -27.84
N GLU A 157 -5.31 4.17 -28.55
CA GLU A 157 -5.94 3.43 -29.66
C GLU A 157 -7.09 2.54 -29.18
N TYR A 158 -6.92 1.88 -28.03
CA TYR A 158 -7.99 1.12 -27.40
C TYR A 158 -9.18 2.02 -27.03
N ILE A 159 -8.93 3.19 -26.42
CA ILE A 159 -9.98 4.16 -26.09
C ILE A 159 -10.72 4.64 -27.35
N ARG A 160 -10.02 4.95 -28.44
CA ARG A 160 -10.66 5.32 -29.72
C ARG A 160 -11.61 4.23 -30.20
N THR A 161 -11.19 2.97 -30.09
CA THR A 161 -12.02 1.82 -30.47
C THR A 161 -13.25 1.68 -29.57
N GLU A 162 -13.12 1.90 -28.25
CA GLU A 162 -14.25 1.85 -27.33
C GLU A 162 -15.25 3.01 -27.56
N CYS A 163 -14.77 4.22 -27.85
CA CYS A 163 -15.61 5.37 -28.19
C CYS A 163 -16.46 5.15 -29.45
N GLN A 164 -16.03 4.28 -30.37
CA GLN A 164 -16.82 3.92 -31.55
C GLN A 164 -17.97 2.96 -31.22
N LYS A 165 -17.86 2.20 -30.13
CA LYS A 165 -18.86 1.19 -29.73
C LYS A 165 -19.95 1.77 -28.84
N LYS A 166 -19.60 2.70 -27.95
CA LYS A 166 -20.47 3.28 -26.94
C LYS A 166 -20.03 4.71 -26.60
N GLU A 167 -20.99 5.56 -26.30
CA GLU A 167 -20.77 6.97 -25.94
C GLU A 167 -20.20 7.12 -24.53
N GLU A 168 -20.59 6.23 -23.61
CA GLU A 168 -20.19 6.26 -22.20
C GLU A 168 -19.55 4.94 -21.78
N PHE A 169 -18.50 5.03 -20.97
CA PHE A 169 -17.85 3.88 -20.38
C PHE A 169 -17.14 4.22 -19.08
N ASP A 170 -17.00 3.21 -18.23
CA ASP A 170 -16.21 3.33 -17.00
C ASP A 170 -14.71 3.36 -17.35
N ILE A 171 -14.06 4.47 -17.02
CA ILE A 171 -12.64 4.71 -17.30
C ILE A 171 -11.72 4.00 -16.31
N GLN A 172 -12.19 3.69 -15.09
CA GLN A 172 -11.34 3.14 -14.04
C GLN A 172 -10.75 1.77 -14.42
N PRO A 173 -11.53 0.78 -14.92
CA PRO A 173 -10.99 -0.50 -15.36
C PRO A 173 -9.99 -0.38 -16.51
N LEU A 174 -10.16 0.64 -17.36
CA LEU A 174 -9.28 0.88 -18.50
C LEU A 174 -7.95 1.45 -18.02
N LEU A 175 -7.98 2.40 -17.09
CA LEU A 175 -6.77 2.94 -16.45
C LEU A 175 -6.03 1.88 -15.63
N GLN A 176 -6.75 1.03 -14.91
CA GLN A 176 -6.18 -0.14 -14.22
C GLN A 176 -5.44 -1.07 -15.20
N THR A 177 -6.03 -1.33 -16.37
CA THR A 177 -5.37 -2.11 -17.42
C THR A 177 -4.10 -1.41 -17.91
N TYR A 178 -4.15 -0.10 -18.16
CA TYR A 178 -2.98 0.69 -18.57
C TYR A 178 -1.85 0.67 -17.52
N THR A 179 -2.16 0.94 -16.25
CA THR A 179 -1.15 1.00 -15.18
C THR A 179 -0.57 -0.37 -14.89
N LEU A 180 -1.39 -1.43 -14.97
CA LEU A 180 -0.89 -2.80 -14.91
C LEU A 180 0.13 -3.05 -16.01
N SER A 181 -0.24 -2.76 -17.26
CA SER A 181 0.63 -3.01 -18.40
C SER A 181 1.95 -2.25 -18.26
N THR A 182 1.86 -1.00 -17.80
CA THR A 182 3.01 -0.13 -17.57
C THR A 182 3.94 -0.70 -16.50
N ILE A 183 3.43 -1.08 -15.32
CA ILE A 183 4.28 -1.68 -14.28
C ILE A 183 4.81 -3.06 -14.71
N SER A 184 4.02 -3.81 -15.50
CA SER A 184 4.44 -5.10 -16.05
C SER A 184 5.65 -4.98 -16.98
N ALA A 185 5.61 -4.00 -17.88
CA ALA A 185 6.69 -3.73 -18.82
C ALA A 185 7.92 -3.13 -18.11
N CYS A 186 7.72 -2.14 -17.26
CA CYS A 186 8.81 -1.42 -16.59
C CYS A 186 9.52 -2.27 -15.54
N ALA A 187 8.78 -2.97 -14.69
CA ALA A 187 9.37 -3.74 -13.58
C ALA A 187 9.80 -5.16 -14.02
N PHE A 188 8.96 -5.86 -14.79
CA PHE A 188 9.16 -7.28 -15.09
C PHE A 188 9.64 -7.56 -16.52
N GLY A 189 9.60 -6.57 -17.40
CA GLY A 189 9.97 -6.74 -18.81
C GLY A 189 8.99 -7.62 -19.60
N ILE A 190 7.72 -7.65 -19.20
CA ILE A 190 6.68 -8.49 -19.82
C ILE A 190 5.81 -7.63 -20.73
N SER A 191 5.65 -8.03 -21.99
CA SER A 191 4.93 -7.27 -23.02
C SER A 191 3.41 -7.30 -22.89
N TYR A 192 2.78 -6.41 -23.67
CA TYR A 192 1.35 -6.15 -23.77
C TYR A 192 0.55 -7.34 -24.33
N ASP A 193 1.10 -8.07 -25.31
CA ASP A 193 0.40 -9.16 -26.03
C ASP A 193 0.01 -10.36 -25.15
N SER A 194 0.49 -10.41 -23.92
CA SER A 194 0.14 -11.43 -22.92
C SER A 194 -1.05 -11.05 -22.01
N LEU A 195 -1.71 -9.91 -22.27
CA LEU A 195 -2.73 -9.32 -21.40
C LEU A 195 -4.02 -10.14 -21.22
N ASP A 196 -4.46 -10.89 -22.23
CA ASP A 196 -5.62 -11.79 -22.09
C ASP A 196 -5.38 -12.87 -21.02
N VAL A 197 -4.12 -13.26 -20.79
CA VAL A 197 -3.72 -14.20 -19.73
C VAL A 197 -3.60 -13.52 -18.35
N LYS A 198 -3.48 -12.18 -18.31
CA LYS A 198 -3.27 -11.39 -17.09
C LYS A 198 -4.54 -10.81 -16.48
N MET A 199 -5.66 -10.80 -17.20
CA MET A 199 -6.97 -10.33 -16.71
C MET A 199 -7.45 -11.06 -15.45
N ASP A 200 -7.12 -12.34 -15.29
CA ASP A 200 -7.46 -13.08 -14.06
C ASP A 200 -6.59 -12.66 -12.87
N THR A 201 -5.36 -12.21 -13.13
CA THR A 201 -4.48 -11.66 -12.09
C THR A 201 -4.96 -10.28 -11.65
N LEU A 202 -5.39 -9.43 -12.58
CA LEU A 202 -6.03 -8.14 -12.29
C LEU A 202 -7.20 -8.32 -11.35
N LYS A 203 -8.17 -9.15 -11.73
CA LYS A 203 -9.36 -9.44 -10.92
C LYS A 203 -9.00 -9.94 -9.54
N LEU A 204 -7.94 -10.74 -9.43
CA LEU A 204 -7.52 -11.33 -8.17
C LEU A 204 -6.81 -10.31 -7.26
N VAL A 205 -5.98 -9.43 -7.82
CA VAL A 205 -5.34 -8.33 -7.09
C VAL A 205 -6.37 -7.25 -6.72
N ASP A 206 -7.25 -6.87 -7.64
CA ASP A 206 -8.40 -6.00 -7.38
C ASP A 206 -9.25 -6.51 -6.25
N LYS A 207 -9.49 -7.83 -6.19
CA LYS A 207 -10.27 -8.42 -5.11
C LYS A 207 -9.60 -8.24 -3.75
N ILE A 208 -8.25 -8.20 -3.66
CA ILE A 208 -7.58 -7.82 -2.40
C ILE A 208 -7.95 -6.38 -2.03
N PHE A 209 -7.77 -5.44 -2.96
CA PHE A 209 -7.87 -4.00 -2.66
C PHE A 209 -9.31 -3.51 -2.50
N SER A 210 -10.24 -4.11 -3.24
CA SER A 210 -11.62 -3.65 -3.36
C SER A 210 -12.58 -4.38 -2.43
N SER A 211 -12.21 -5.54 -1.88
CA SER A 211 -13.12 -6.33 -1.03
C SER A 211 -12.93 -6.01 0.45
N PRO A 212 -13.99 -5.56 1.16
CA PRO A 212 -13.93 -5.35 2.60
C PRO A 212 -13.62 -6.66 3.34
N SER A 213 -12.46 -6.74 4.00
CA SER A 213 -12.05 -7.91 4.77
C SER A 213 -12.16 -7.63 6.27
N PHE A 214 -13.08 -8.32 6.94
CA PHE A 214 -13.19 -8.24 8.41
C PHE A 214 -11.89 -8.66 9.10
N ALA A 215 -11.10 -9.56 8.49
CA ALA A 215 -9.81 -9.95 9.05
C ALA A 215 -8.80 -8.79 9.01
N VAL A 216 -8.73 -8.06 7.89
CA VAL A 216 -7.86 -6.86 7.75
C VAL A 216 -8.31 -5.76 8.71
N GLU A 217 -9.62 -5.49 8.77
CA GLU A 217 -10.18 -4.47 9.67
C GLU A 217 -9.90 -4.82 11.14
N LEU A 218 -10.03 -6.09 11.51
CA LEU A 218 -9.76 -6.55 12.87
C LEU A 218 -8.26 -6.44 13.22
N ASP A 219 -7.36 -6.74 12.28
CA ASP A 219 -5.92 -6.54 12.47
C ASP A 219 -5.56 -5.05 12.55
N MET A 220 -6.21 -4.17 11.77
CA MET A 220 -6.05 -2.72 11.92
C MET A 220 -6.53 -2.20 13.29
N MET A 221 -7.54 -2.85 13.88
CA MET A 221 -8.00 -2.56 15.24
C MET A 221 -7.08 -3.13 16.31
N TYR A 222 -6.49 -4.30 16.07
CA TYR A 222 -5.55 -4.99 16.95
C TYR A 222 -4.29 -5.41 16.16
N PRO A 223 -3.33 -4.49 15.95
CA PRO A 223 -2.14 -4.77 15.15
C PRO A 223 -1.40 -6.00 15.67
N GLY A 224 -1.13 -6.95 14.76
CA GLY A 224 -0.44 -8.20 15.08
C GLY A 224 -1.36 -9.37 15.44
N LEU A 225 -2.70 -9.21 15.39
CA LEU A 225 -3.63 -10.32 15.58
C LEU A 225 -3.36 -11.44 14.58
N LEU A 226 -3.31 -11.11 13.30
CA LEU A 226 -3.16 -12.11 12.24
C LEU A 226 -1.79 -12.77 12.28
N LYS A 227 -0.76 -11.98 12.61
CA LYS A 227 0.58 -12.49 12.89
C LYS A 227 0.57 -13.52 14.03
N SER A 228 -0.13 -13.24 15.13
CA SER A 228 -0.22 -14.18 16.27
C SER A 228 -0.94 -15.49 15.94
N LEU A 229 -1.85 -15.46 14.97
CA LEU A 229 -2.60 -16.63 14.49
C LEU A 229 -1.94 -17.33 13.30
N ASN A 230 -0.77 -16.85 12.85
CA ASN A 230 -0.11 -17.24 11.61
C ASN A 230 -1.04 -17.23 10.38
N LEU A 231 -1.90 -16.21 10.26
CA LEU A 231 -2.82 -16.04 9.13
C LEU A 231 -2.21 -15.08 8.11
N SER A 232 -2.23 -15.49 6.84
CA SER A 232 -1.88 -14.62 5.71
C SER A 232 -3.11 -13.83 5.27
N LEU A 233 -2.92 -12.52 5.04
CA LEU A 233 -3.94 -11.67 4.39
C LEU A 233 -4.00 -11.85 2.88
N PHE A 234 -2.98 -12.47 2.30
CA PHE A 234 -2.88 -12.67 0.86
C PHE A 234 -3.40 -14.06 0.46
N PRO A 235 -4.37 -14.14 -0.46
CA PRO A 235 -4.83 -15.40 -1.04
C PRO A 235 -3.68 -16.24 -1.61
N THR A 236 -3.74 -17.56 -1.41
CA THR A 236 -2.74 -18.51 -1.91
C THR A 236 -2.55 -18.44 -3.43
N ALA A 237 -3.60 -18.13 -4.18
CA ALA A 237 -3.53 -17.97 -5.63
C ALA A 237 -2.59 -16.81 -6.05
N ILE A 238 -2.58 -15.72 -5.29
CA ILE A 238 -1.71 -14.56 -5.55
C ILE A 238 -0.28 -14.90 -5.21
N LYS A 239 -0.05 -15.56 -4.08
CA LYS A 239 1.27 -16.08 -3.73
C LYS A 239 1.82 -16.96 -4.85
N LYS A 240 1.05 -17.96 -5.30
CA LYS A 240 1.46 -18.86 -6.39
C LYS A 240 1.74 -18.12 -7.69
N PHE A 241 0.94 -17.11 -8.02
CA PHE A 241 1.17 -16.28 -9.20
C PHE A 241 2.53 -15.59 -9.14
N PHE A 242 2.85 -14.89 -8.05
CA PHE A 242 4.12 -14.17 -7.92
C PHE A 242 5.32 -15.11 -7.78
N ASP A 243 5.16 -16.25 -7.11
CA ASP A 243 6.20 -17.29 -7.07
C ASP A 243 6.53 -17.78 -8.50
N ASN A 244 5.50 -18.10 -9.30
CA ASN A 244 5.68 -18.54 -10.68
C ASN A 244 6.25 -17.44 -11.58
N LEU A 245 5.78 -16.20 -11.43
CA LEU A 245 6.28 -15.05 -12.18
C LEU A 245 7.78 -14.87 -11.99
N VAL A 246 8.24 -14.89 -10.73
CA VAL A 246 9.64 -14.75 -10.37
C VAL A 246 10.47 -15.91 -10.92
N ASN A 247 9.99 -17.15 -10.75
CA ASN A 247 10.69 -18.34 -11.26
C ASN A 247 10.85 -18.29 -12.79
N ASN A 248 9.79 -17.94 -13.51
CA ASN A 248 9.83 -17.81 -14.97
C ASN A 248 10.85 -16.77 -15.43
N VAL A 249 10.90 -15.60 -14.77
CA VAL A 249 11.87 -14.55 -15.12
C VAL A 249 13.29 -15.00 -14.79
N ILE A 250 13.50 -15.67 -13.66
CA ILE A 250 14.80 -16.26 -13.29
C ILE A 250 15.25 -17.23 -14.37
N GLU A 251 14.38 -18.14 -14.80
CA GLU A 251 14.68 -19.14 -15.83
C GLU A 251 15.00 -18.48 -17.17
N GLN A 252 14.17 -17.54 -17.63
CA GLN A 252 14.37 -16.82 -18.89
C GLN A 252 15.70 -16.03 -18.94
N ARG A 253 16.15 -15.53 -17.79
CA ARG A 253 17.39 -14.73 -17.68
C ARG A 253 18.59 -15.56 -17.21
N ASN A 254 18.48 -16.89 -17.15
CA ASN A 254 19.52 -17.80 -16.62
C ASN A 254 20.02 -17.38 -15.22
N GLY A 255 19.14 -16.80 -14.41
CA GLY A 255 19.44 -16.32 -13.06
C GLY A 255 20.34 -15.11 -12.96
N LYS A 256 20.65 -14.41 -14.07
CA LYS A 256 21.57 -13.27 -14.09
C LYS A 256 20.90 -11.98 -14.59
N PRO A 257 21.36 -10.79 -14.14
CA PRO A 257 20.88 -9.53 -14.70
C PRO A 257 21.04 -9.50 -16.23
N SER A 258 19.99 -9.08 -16.93
CA SER A 258 19.94 -9.02 -18.39
C SER A 258 20.52 -7.72 -18.97
N GLY A 259 20.77 -6.72 -18.14
CA GLY A 259 21.23 -5.39 -18.56
C GLY A 259 20.10 -4.45 -19.00
N ARG A 260 18.83 -4.90 -18.94
CA ARG A 260 17.65 -4.04 -19.08
C ARG A 260 17.56 -2.97 -18.00
N ASN A 261 18.21 -3.18 -16.87
CA ASN A 261 18.21 -2.28 -15.73
C ASN A 261 16.81 -2.05 -15.13
N ASP A 262 15.96 -3.07 -15.20
CA ASP A 262 14.62 -3.09 -14.61
C ASP A 262 14.63 -3.61 -13.16
N PHE A 263 13.45 -3.71 -12.54
CA PHE A 263 13.31 -4.24 -11.18
C PHE A 263 13.82 -5.68 -11.09
N MET A 264 13.60 -6.52 -12.12
CA MET A 264 14.06 -7.90 -12.12
C MET A 264 15.58 -8.03 -12.22
N ASP A 265 16.27 -7.12 -12.90
CA ASP A 265 17.73 -7.07 -12.87
C ASP A 265 18.27 -6.75 -11.47
N LEU A 266 17.61 -5.84 -10.73
CA LEU A 266 17.98 -5.60 -9.32
C LEU A 266 17.74 -6.85 -8.48
N ILE A 267 16.58 -7.49 -8.64
CA ILE A 267 16.24 -8.72 -7.91
C ILE A 267 17.29 -9.81 -8.13
N LEU A 268 17.73 -10.02 -9.38
CA LEU A 268 18.76 -11.00 -9.71
C LEU A 268 20.11 -10.62 -9.12
N ALA A 269 20.49 -9.34 -9.15
CA ALA A 269 21.70 -8.86 -8.50
C ALA A 269 21.64 -9.05 -6.96
N LEU A 270 20.49 -8.83 -6.33
CA LEU A 270 20.30 -9.07 -4.90
C LEU A 270 20.37 -10.55 -4.55
N ARG A 271 19.85 -11.42 -5.42
CA ARG A 271 19.99 -12.87 -5.26
C ARG A 271 21.45 -13.31 -5.30
N GLU A 272 22.27 -12.74 -6.19
CA GLU A 272 23.71 -13.03 -6.26
C GLU A 272 24.45 -12.61 -4.99
N MET A 273 23.99 -11.58 -4.28
CA MET A 273 24.56 -11.16 -2.99
C MET A 273 24.23 -12.15 -1.85
N GLY A 274 23.16 -12.94 -1.98
CA GLY A 274 22.69 -13.91 -0.98
C GLY A 274 22.02 -13.27 0.24
N GLU A 275 22.63 -12.25 0.81
CA GLU A 275 22.14 -11.54 1.99
C GLU A 275 22.29 -10.03 1.88
N VAL A 276 21.39 -9.30 2.53
CA VAL A 276 21.45 -7.83 2.63
C VAL A 276 21.49 -7.42 4.08
N THR A 277 22.52 -6.69 4.47
CA THR A 277 22.68 -6.16 5.82
C THR A 277 22.44 -4.65 5.85
N ASN A 278 22.01 -4.15 7.00
CA ASN A 278 22.05 -2.72 7.28
C ASN A 278 23.47 -2.33 7.71
N SER A 279 24.23 -1.69 6.82
CA SER A 279 25.64 -1.31 7.07
C SER A 279 25.82 -0.27 8.18
N LYS A 280 24.72 0.29 8.71
CA LYS A 280 24.76 1.30 9.77
C LYS A 280 24.77 0.71 11.18
N TYR A 281 24.38 -0.57 11.33
CA TYR A 281 24.30 -1.26 12.61
C TYR A 281 24.89 -2.67 12.49
N ASP A 282 26.09 -2.89 13.03
CA ASP A 282 26.80 -4.19 13.01
C ASP A 282 26.02 -5.34 13.69
N SER A 283 24.98 -5.03 14.47
CA SER A 283 24.12 -5.99 15.17
C SER A 283 22.88 -6.43 14.38
N ALA A 284 22.59 -5.82 13.22
CA ALA A 284 21.40 -6.14 12.45
C ALA A 284 21.54 -7.50 11.76
N LYS A 285 20.54 -8.38 11.91
CA LYS A 285 20.54 -9.67 11.22
C LYS A 285 20.46 -9.44 9.70
N PRO A 286 21.27 -10.17 8.90
CA PRO A 286 21.14 -10.12 7.45
C PRO A 286 19.75 -10.57 7.01
N VAL A 287 19.23 -9.93 5.97
CA VAL A 287 18.04 -10.36 5.26
C VAL A 287 18.47 -11.30 4.15
N GLU A 288 18.19 -12.59 4.29
CA GLU A 288 18.44 -13.58 3.24
C GLU A 288 17.52 -13.34 2.04
N ILE A 289 18.09 -13.24 0.84
CA ILE A 289 17.35 -12.99 -0.40
C ILE A 289 16.91 -14.33 -1.00
N THR A 290 15.92 -14.94 -0.35
CA THR A 290 15.27 -16.16 -0.85
C THR A 290 14.33 -15.86 -2.03
N PRO A 291 13.98 -16.86 -2.85
CA PRO A 291 12.95 -16.71 -3.89
C PRO A 291 11.60 -16.20 -3.34
N GLY A 292 11.26 -16.57 -2.10
CA GLY A 292 10.04 -16.09 -1.43
C GLY A 292 10.09 -14.60 -1.09
N VAL A 293 11.23 -14.11 -0.60
CA VAL A 293 11.45 -12.67 -0.37
C VAL A 293 11.36 -11.91 -1.68
N ILE A 294 11.97 -12.44 -2.75
CA ILE A 294 11.90 -11.85 -4.09
C ILE A 294 10.44 -11.74 -4.58
N ALA A 295 9.66 -12.82 -4.46
CA ALA A 295 8.23 -12.82 -4.82
C ALA A 295 7.43 -11.81 -4.01
N ALA A 296 7.73 -11.66 -2.72
CA ALA A 296 7.10 -10.66 -1.86
C ALA A 296 7.42 -9.21 -2.31
N GLN A 297 8.66 -8.93 -2.73
CA GLN A 297 9.00 -7.61 -3.30
C GLN A 297 8.32 -7.39 -4.66
N ALA A 298 8.31 -8.39 -5.53
CA ALA A 298 7.62 -8.31 -6.82
C ALA A 298 6.13 -7.98 -6.63
N PHE A 299 5.47 -8.65 -5.69
CA PHE A 299 4.08 -8.37 -5.34
C PHE A 299 3.86 -6.92 -4.90
N VAL A 300 4.67 -6.39 -3.97
CA VAL A 300 4.43 -5.04 -3.44
C VAL A 300 4.68 -3.96 -4.48
N PHE A 301 5.68 -4.13 -5.36
CA PHE A 301 5.94 -3.20 -6.46
C PHE A 301 4.82 -3.24 -7.50
N TYR A 302 4.36 -4.44 -7.86
CA TYR A 302 3.21 -4.62 -8.74
C TYR A 302 1.98 -3.92 -8.18
N ALA A 303 1.62 -4.22 -6.94
CA ALA A 303 0.43 -3.70 -6.29
C ALA A 303 0.44 -2.17 -6.16
N ALA A 304 1.59 -1.61 -5.77
CA ALA A 304 1.76 -0.16 -5.64
C ALA A 304 1.64 0.55 -7.00
N GLY A 305 2.30 0.03 -8.05
CA GLY A 305 2.29 0.66 -9.38
C GLY A 305 0.95 0.56 -10.10
N TYR A 306 0.18 -0.49 -9.80
CA TYR A 306 -1.12 -0.79 -10.40
C TYR A 306 -2.24 0.15 -9.89
N GLU A 307 -2.63 -0.01 -8.63
CA GLU A 307 -3.92 0.53 -8.13
C GLU A 307 -3.84 2.03 -7.80
N THR A 308 -2.73 2.46 -7.21
CA THR A 308 -2.58 3.86 -6.77
C THR A 308 -2.52 4.84 -7.94
N SER A 309 -1.82 4.46 -9.01
CA SER A 309 -1.72 5.23 -10.25
C SER A 309 -3.08 5.30 -10.96
N ALA A 310 -3.79 4.17 -11.06
CA ALA A 310 -5.10 4.11 -11.72
C ALA A 310 -6.14 4.95 -10.99
N THR A 311 -6.18 4.85 -9.65
CA THR A 311 -7.04 5.68 -8.80
C THR A 311 -6.73 7.17 -8.99
N THR A 312 -5.44 7.54 -8.98
CA THR A 312 -5.03 8.94 -9.17
C THR A 312 -5.46 9.49 -10.53
N MET A 313 -5.22 8.73 -11.60
CA MET A 313 -5.65 9.11 -12.96
C MET A 313 -7.18 9.19 -13.08
N THR A 314 -7.91 8.29 -12.42
CA THR A 314 -9.38 8.30 -12.40
C THR A 314 -9.90 9.58 -11.77
N TYR A 315 -9.41 9.95 -10.58
CA TYR A 315 -9.80 11.21 -9.94
C TYR A 315 -9.35 12.43 -10.72
N MET A 316 -8.18 12.40 -11.34
CA MET A 316 -7.71 13.48 -12.22
C MET A 316 -8.70 13.69 -13.39
N LEU A 317 -9.05 12.63 -14.13
CA LEU A 317 -9.99 12.72 -15.25
C LEU A 317 -11.38 13.18 -14.80
N TYR A 318 -11.85 12.68 -13.66
CA TYR A 318 -13.10 13.15 -13.06
C TYR A 318 -13.07 14.66 -12.75
N GLN A 319 -12.00 15.15 -12.12
CA GLN A 319 -11.87 16.58 -11.82
C GLN A 319 -11.74 17.42 -13.09
N LEU A 320 -11.03 16.95 -14.12
CA LEU A 320 -10.94 17.64 -15.40
C LEU A 320 -12.29 17.74 -16.09
N ALA A 321 -13.07 16.66 -16.12
CA ALA A 321 -14.41 16.65 -16.69
C ALA A 321 -15.37 17.62 -15.96
N MET A 322 -15.21 17.77 -14.65
CA MET A 322 -15.99 18.72 -13.84
C MET A 322 -15.50 20.18 -13.94
N ASN A 323 -14.32 20.43 -14.49
CA ASN A 323 -13.71 21.76 -14.60
C ASN A 323 -13.18 22.02 -16.03
N PRO A 324 -14.06 22.32 -17.00
CA PRO A 324 -13.69 22.40 -18.42
C PRO A 324 -12.67 23.48 -18.76
N ASP A 325 -12.62 24.58 -18.00
CA ASP A 325 -11.62 25.65 -18.15
C ASP A 325 -10.20 25.16 -17.81
N ILE A 326 -10.07 24.37 -16.73
CA ILE A 326 -8.81 23.73 -16.34
C ILE A 326 -8.41 22.69 -17.39
N GLN A 327 -9.36 21.87 -17.86
CA GLN A 327 -9.12 20.89 -18.91
C GLN A 327 -8.59 21.56 -20.19
N LYS A 328 -9.25 22.63 -20.64
CA LYS A 328 -8.82 23.38 -21.83
C LYS A 328 -7.41 23.93 -21.68
N ARG A 329 -7.12 24.59 -20.55
CA ARG A 329 -5.78 25.14 -20.27
C ARG A 329 -4.71 24.04 -20.26
N LEU A 330 -5.00 22.89 -19.67
CA LEU A 330 -4.07 21.74 -19.68
C LEU A 330 -3.81 21.24 -21.11
N THR A 331 -4.85 21.13 -21.94
CA THR A 331 -4.69 20.75 -23.35
C THR A 331 -3.83 21.77 -24.11
N GLU A 332 -4.05 23.06 -23.91
CA GLU A 332 -3.24 24.12 -24.53
C GLU A 332 -1.76 24.01 -24.12
N GLU A 333 -1.47 23.77 -22.83
CA GLU A 333 -0.12 23.58 -22.33
C GLU A 333 0.57 22.32 -22.91
N ILE A 334 -0.18 21.23 -23.04
CA ILE A 334 0.30 20.00 -23.71
C ILE A 334 0.62 20.28 -25.18
N ASP A 335 -0.28 20.94 -25.91
CA ASP A 335 -0.09 21.27 -27.32
C ASP A 335 1.12 22.19 -27.55
N GLU A 336 1.33 23.17 -26.67
CA GLU A 336 2.52 24.05 -26.70
C GLU A 336 3.81 23.26 -26.45
N SER A 337 3.81 22.38 -25.45
CA SER A 337 4.96 21.52 -25.14
C SER A 337 5.29 20.56 -26.28
N LEU A 338 4.28 19.92 -26.89
CA LEU A 338 4.47 19.04 -28.04
C LEU A 338 5.02 19.80 -29.24
N LYS A 339 4.52 21.01 -29.54
CA LYS A 339 5.07 21.86 -30.60
C LYS A 339 6.53 22.22 -30.36
N ALA A 340 6.90 22.53 -29.12
CA ALA A 340 8.28 22.83 -28.75
C ALA A 340 9.22 21.61 -28.88
N ASN A 341 8.67 20.39 -28.78
CA ASN A 341 9.40 19.13 -28.81
C ASN A 341 9.17 18.29 -30.08
N ASN A 342 8.86 18.93 -31.23
CA ASN A 342 8.66 18.25 -32.53
C ASN A 342 7.61 17.13 -32.51
N GLY A 343 6.57 17.29 -31.68
CA GLY A 343 5.49 16.31 -31.51
C GLY A 343 5.84 15.11 -30.64
N GLN A 344 7.00 15.11 -29.97
CA GLN A 344 7.39 14.03 -29.07
C GLN A 344 7.08 14.38 -27.61
N VAL A 345 6.60 13.39 -26.86
CA VAL A 345 6.52 13.47 -25.39
C VAL A 345 7.93 13.27 -24.83
N THR A 346 8.38 14.16 -23.94
CA THR A 346 9.79 14.21 -23.45
C THR A 346 9.92 14.25 -21.95
#